data_AF-A0A969AWN7-F1
#
_entry.id   AF-A0A969AWN7-F1
#
_cell.length_a   1.000
_cell.length_b   1.000
_cell.length_c   1.000
_cell.angle_alpha   90.00
_cell.angle_beta   90.00
_cell.angle_gamma   90.00
#
_symmetry.space_group_name_H-M   'P 1'
#
loop_
_entity.id
_entity.type
_entity.pdbx_description
1 polymer ?
#
loop_
_entity_poly.entity_id
_entity_poly.type
_entity_poly.pdbx_seq_one_letter_code
_entity_poly.pdbx_strand_id
1 'polypeptide(L)'
;MNTSALFQKGLPHFIAIIAFVAVSIFLYSPIIFEGKTMDQNDINQGVGAASEIIEFRKLTGEEALWTNAMFSGMPAYLISLNWSGGWLLQTTQKTFTLFLPRPVGENFLAFVSFYILLLSFGVRPYLAIGGAFAFGLSTFFIVSIQAGHMWKIRAMAYMPLVVAGVRLVFSKRYLAGFILTSLALALELNANHLQITYYLFLLLVFYGIAELVSDAKEKQLHSFGKKVAVLALAGFLAVGTNLGRLWTTYEYGKYSIRGKSELLNTPSDSKEGLDPEYVFRWSSGMWESMTLLVPHVYGGASGVYHGKNSDMGEALKRQNVDRSQINQYERAYLGYWGDQPGTAGPAYAGAVVCFLFVLAFFFVDNKSKYWMVGIIVFSIMLSWGKNFPAFNNLMFDLFPMYNKFRAVTMVIILALMVIPLMGFTGLEKFIAAGWSNETQKKLLIATGISAGAALLVLFFTNPPPIEGAPNWLTDAVEADRKGIIQSDVYRTLFYIVLAFGTLFFLFERQKYR
;
A
#
# COMPACT_ATOMS: atom_id res chain seq x y z
N MET A 1 -9.85 -40.33 -7.48
CA MET A 1 -9.22 -39.30 -6.61
C MET A 1 -9.73 -39.54 -5.19
N ASN A 2 -8.84 -39.78 -4.22
CA ASN A 2 -9.23 -40.09 -2.83
C ASN A 2 -9.79 -38.81 -2.16
N THR A 3 -11.06 -38.81 -1.78
CA THR A 3 -11.78 -37.65 -1.22
C THR A 3 -11.13 -37.12 0.07
N SER A 4 -10.55 -38.02 0.87
CA SER A 4 -9.79 -37.67 2.08
C SER A 4 -8.56 -36.79 1.80
N ALA A 5 -7.80 -37.11 0.75
CA ALA A 5 -6.61 -36.36 0.37
C ALA A 5 -6.95 -34.99 -0.23
N LEU A 6 -8.09 -34.87 -0.92
CA LEU A 6 -8.61 -33.59 -1.41
C LEU A 6 -9.04 -32.71 -0.24
N PHE A 7 -9.73 -33.29 0.76
CA PHE A 7 -10.15 -32.58 1.96
C PHE A 7 -8.96 -32.08 2.78
N GLN A 8 -7.93 -32.91 2.99
CA GLN A 8 -6.71 -32.50 3.70
C GLN A 8 -5.94 -31.38 2.99
N LYS A 9 -5.94 -31.35 1.65
CA LYS A 9 -5.33 -30.26 0.87
C LYS A 9 -6.18 -29.00 0.85
N GLY A 10 -7.51 -29.12 0.90
CA GLY A 10 -8.44 -27.99 0.88
C GLY A 10 -8.63 -27.31 2.24
N LEU A 11 -8.49 -28.05 3.34
CA LEU A 11 -8.73 -27.56 4.70
C LEU A 11 -7.95 -26.28 5.06
N PRO A 12 -6.64 -26.15 4.76
CA PRO A 12 -5.91 -24.92 5.08
C PRO A 12 -6.44 -23.69 4.33
N HIS A 13 -6.95 -23.87 3.11
CA HIS A 13 -7.54 -22.79 2.31
C HIS A 13 -8.91 -22.39 2.85
N PHE A 14 -9.73 -23.36 3.29
CA PHE A 14 -11.00 -23.08 3.93
C PHE A 14 -10.81 -22.31 5.25
N ILE A 15 -9.84 -22.74 6.07
CA ILE A 15 -9.45 -22.02 7.30
C ILE A 15 -9.00 -20.59 6.98
N ALA A 16 -8.21 -20.39 5.92
CA ALA A 16 -7.78 -19.06 5.50
C ALA A 16 -8.98 -18.15 5.20
N ILE A 17 -9.95 -18.62 4.39
CA ILE A 17 -11.14 -17.83 4.03
C ILE A 17 -11.97 -17.49 5.28
N ILE A 18 -12.22 -18.45 6.17
CA ILE A 18 -12.94 -18.19 7.43
C ILE A 18 -12.21 -17.14 8.27
N ALA A 19 -10.89 -17.29 8.42
CA ALA A 19 -10.09 -16.35 9.20
C ALA A 19 -10.12 -14.94 8.60
N PHE A 20 -10.05 -14.81 7.27
CA PHE A 20 -10.13 -13.52 6.58
C PHE A 20 -11.50 -12.86 6.74
N VAL A 21 -12.58 -13.62 6.65
CA VAL A 21 -13.94 -13.11 6.89
C VAL A 21 -14.09 -12.69 8.36
N ALA A 22 -13.68 -13.54 9.30
CA ALA A 22 -13.79 -13.27 10.73
C ALA A 22 -13.03 -12.01 11.15
N VAL A 23 -11.77 -11.86 10.71
CA VAL A 23 -10.96 -10.67 11.01
C VAL A 23 -11.54 -9.42 10.36
N SER A 24 -12.03 -9.51 9.12
CA SER A 24 -12.66 -8.36 8.45
C SER A 24 -13.94 -7.92 9.15
N ILE A 25 -14.81 -8.85 9.54
CA ILE A 25 -16.04 -8.54 10.29
C ILE A 25 -15.70 -7.97 11.68
N PHE A 26 -14.72 -8.55 12.37
CA PHE A 26 -14.31 -8.08 13.69
C PHE A 26 -13.80 -6.63 13.65
N LEU A 27 -12.96 -6.30 12.68
CA LEU A 27 -12.39 -4.96 12.52
C LEU A 27 -13.47 -3.89 12.26
N TYR A 28 -14.54 -4.25 11.56
CA TYR A 28 -15.63 -3.36 11.18
C TYR A 28 -16.95 -3.74 11.85
N SER A 29 -16.89 -4.31 13.06
CA SER A 29 -18.07 -4.82 13.77
C SER A 29 -19.18 -3.78 13.95
N PRO A 30 -18.92 -2.48 14.20
CA PRO A 30 -19.99 -1.50 14.33
C PRO A 30 -20.73 -1.26 13.00
N ILE A 31 -20.06 -1.45 11.86
CA ILE A 31 -20.68 -1.31 10.53
C ILE A 31 -21.62 -2.49 10.25
N ILE A 32 -21.19 -3.70 10.62
CA ILE A 32 -21.95 -4.93 10.33
C ILE A 32 -23.13 -5.11 11.28
N PHE A 33 -22.91 -4.92 12.59
CA PHE A 33 -23.91 -5.28 13.60
C PHE A 33 -24.75 -4.09 14.09
N GLU A 34 -24.20 -2.87 14.05
CA GLU A 34 -24.88 -1.67 14.57
C GLU A 34 -25.39 -0.75 13.45
N GLY A 35 -25.14 -1.09 12.18
CA GLY A 35 -25.55 -0.27 11.03
C GLY A 35 -24.86 1.09 10.96
N LYS A 36 -23.74 1.28 11.68
CA LYS A 36 -22.98 2.53 11.67
C LYS A 36 -22.24 2.70 10.35
N THR A 37 -21.99 3.94 9.97
CA THR A 37 -21.14 4.30 8.83
C THR A 37 -19.94 5.10 9.32
N MET A 38 -18.83 5.04 8.58
CA MET A 38 -17.71 5.94 8.84
C MET A 38 -17.97 7.27 8.16
N ASP A 39 -17.70 8.36 8.86
CA ASP A 39 -17.71 9.69 8.26
C ASP A 39 -16.45 9.86 7.42
N GLN A 40 -16.62 9.82 6.10
CA GLN A 40 -15.55 9.84 5.12
C GLN A 40 -15.77 11.02 4.18
N ASN A 41 -15.02 12.10 4.38
CA ASN A 41 -15.17 13.34 3.64
C ASN A 41 -15.18 13.14 2.12
N ASP A 42 -14.25 12.32 1.59
CA ASP A 42 -14.17 12.01 0.15
C ASP A 42 -15.44 11.33 -0.39
N ILE A 43 -16.06 10.44 0.40
CA ILE A 43 -17.30 9.77 0.01
C ILE A 43 -18.45 10.76 0.01
N ASN A 44 -18.56 11.59 1.06
CA ASN A 44 -19.62 12.59 1.18
C ASN A 44 -19.57 13.60 0.03
N GLN A 45 -18.38 14.07 -0.34
CA GLN A 45 -18.18 14.95 -1.50
C GLN A 45 -18.57 14.26 -2.81
N GLY A 46 -18.18 12.99 -2.99
CA GLY A 46 -18.55 12.20 -4.17
C GLY A 46 -20.06 11.97 -4.32
N VAL A 47 -20.77 11.73 -3.21
CA VAL A 47 -22.24 11.60 -3.21
C VAL A 47 -22.90 12.92 -3.60
N GLY A 48 -22.45 14.05 -3.06
CA GLY A 48 -22.95 15.37 -3.43
C GLY A 48 -22.75 15.67 -4.91
N ALA A 49 -21.53 15.44 -5.42
CA ALA A 49 -21.19 15.61 -6.84
C ALA A 49 -22.05 14.77 -7.79
N ALA A 50 -22.40 13.54 -7.37
CA ALA A 50 -23.16 12.61 -8.19
C ALA A 50 -24.69 12.76 -8.09
N SER A 51 -25.20 13.63 -7.21
CA SER A 51 -26.63 13.66 -6.86
C SER A 51 -27.53 13.92 -8.07
N GLU A 52 -27.24 14.96 -8.86
CA GLU A 52 -28.00 15.32 -10.07
C GLU A 52 -28.03 14.16 -11.08
N ILE A 53 -26.88 13.53 -11.32
CA ILE A 53 -26.73 12.41 -12.26
C ILE A 53 -27.55 11.19 -11.78
N ILE A 54 -27.50 10.89 -10.48
CA ILE A 54 -28.22 9.77 -9.88
C ILE A 54 -29.74 10.01 -9.92
N GLU A 55 -30.18 11.23 -9.65
CA GLU A 55 -31.60 11.61 -9.68
C GLU A 55 -32.16 11.56 -11.11
N PHE A 56 -31.45 12.15 -12.08
CA PHE A 56 -31.81 12.07 -13.49
C PHE A 56 -31.98 10.61 -13.93
N ARG A 57 -31.00 9.75 -13.63
CA ARG A 57 -31.04 8.32 -13.94
C ARG A 57 -32.24 7.61 -13.31
N LYS A 58 -32.62 7.97 -12.09
CA LYS A 58 -33.81 7.38 -11.43
C LYS A 58 -35.12 7.79 -12.10
N LEU A 59 -35.20 9.02 -12.60
CA LEU A 59 -36.42 9.58 -13.20
C LEU A 59 -36.61 9.15 -14.65
N THR A 60 -35.55 9.15 -15.45
CA THR A 60 -35.62 8.91 -16.90
C THR A 60 -35.24 7.48 -17.29
N GLY A 61 -34.49 6.78 -16.43
CA GLY A 61 -33.85 5.51 -16.79
C GLY A 61 -32.61 5.68 -17.68
N GLU A 62 -32.22 6.90 -18.02
CA GLU A 62 -31.08 7.22 -18.89
C GLU A 62 -29.89 7.79 -18.10
N GLU A 63 -28.67 7.61 -18.61
CA GLU A 63 -27.47 8.17 -18.00
C GLU A 63 -27.28 9.64 -18.41
N ALA A 64 -27.22 10.56 -17.44
CA ALA A 64 -26.81 11.94 -17.72
C ALA A 64 -25.32 11.97 -18.10
N LEU A 65 -25.00 12.52 -19.27
CA LEU A 65 -23.61 12.70 -19.72
C LEU A 65 -23.00 14.05 -19.28
N TRP A 66 -23.81 14.94 -18.73
CA TRP A 66 -23.44 16.27 -18.27
C TRP A 66 -24.14 16.59 -16.95
N THR A 67 -23.48 17.32 -16.06
CA THR A 67 -24.04 17.82 -14.80
C THR A 67 -23.71 19.30 -14.64
N ASN A 68 -24.69 20.09 -14.19
CA ASN A 68 -24.53 21.52 -13.93
C ASN A 68 -24.19 21.80 -12.45
N ALA A 69 -24.38 20.81 -11.57
CA ALA A 69 -24.14 20.92 -10.13
C ALA A 69 -22.67 21.16 -9.75
N MET A 70 -21.72 20.82 -10.63
CA MET A 70 -20.29 21.07 -10.40
C MET A 70 -19.70 22.03 -11.42
N PHE A 71 -18.91 23.01 -10.94
CA PHE A 71 -18.13 23.94 -11.78
C PHE A 71 -18.94 24.64 -12.90
N SER A 72 -20.23 24.89 -12.66
CA SER A 72 -21.16 25.45 -13.66
C SER A 72 -21.37 24.58 -14.90
N GLY A 73 -20.98 23.31 -14.87
CA GLY A 73 -21.10 22.37 -15.98
C GLY A 73 -19.84 21.53 -16.16
N MET A 74 -19.96 20.21 -16.11
CA MET A 74 -18.91 19.31 -16.58
C MET A 74 -19.44 17.95 -17.05
N PRO A 75 -18.66 17.19 -17.83
CA PRO A 75 -19.03 15.83 -18.22
C PRO A 75 -19.15 14.88 -17.03
N ALA A 76 -20.15 14.01 -17.07
CA ALA A 76 -20.49 13.11 -15.96
C ALA A 76 -19.56 11.88 -15.82
N TYR A 77 -18.75 11.56 -16.85
CA TYR A 77 -17.96 10.32 -16.89
C TYR A 77 -16.90 10.19 -15.79
N LEU A 78 -16.44 11.30 -15.19
CA LEU A 78 -15.52 11.28 -14.03
C LEU A 78 -16.21 11.30 -12.66
N ILE A 79 -17.54 11.44 -12.64
CA ILE A 79 -18.32 11.57 -11.42
C ILE A 79 -19.05 10.25 -11.12
N SER A 80 -20.03 9.91 -11.95
CA SER A 80 -20.93 8.78 -11.69
C SER A 80 -21.63 8.34 -12.98
N LEU A 81 -20.90 7.67 -13.88
CA LEU A 81 -21.47 7.09 -15.09
C LEU A 81 -21.47 5.55 -15.03
N ASN A 82 -22.61 4.94 -15.34
CA ASN A 82 -22.66 3.50 -15.55
C ASN A 82 -22.36 3.16 -17.01
N TRP A 83 -21.34 2.32 -17.19
CA TRP A 83 -20.95 1.83 -18.51
C TRP A 83 -21.76 0.60 -18.90
N SER A 84 -22.17 0.52 -20.17
CA SER A 84 -22.80 -0.68 -20.72
C SER A 84 -21.89 -1.91 -20.51
N GLY A 85 -22.48 -3.04 -20.08
CA GLY A 85 -21.71 -4.24 -19.71
C GLY A 85 -20.90 -4.14 -18.41
N GLY A 86 -20.81 -2.96 -17.78
CA GLY A 86 -20.08 -2.75 -16.53
C GLY A 86 -20.63 -3.57 -15.36
N TRP A 87 -21.89 -4.01 -15.44
CA TRP A 87 -22.52 -4.90 -14.46
C TRP A 87 -21.74 -6.22 -14.30
N LEU A 88 -21.06 -6.71 -15.34
CA LEU A 88 -20.30 -7.95 -15.27
C LEU A 88 -19.11 -7.79 -14.31
N LEU A 89 -18.27 -6.77 -14.53
CA LEU A 89 -17.14 -6.47 -13.65
C LEU A 89 -17.61 -6.12 -12.24
N GLN A 90 -18.71 -5.36 -12.09
CA GLN A 90 -19.28 -5.06 -10.78
C GLN A 90 -19.75 -6.32 -10.04
N THR A 91 -20.40 -7.25 -10.74
CA THR A 91 -20.86 -8.52 -10.17
C THR A 91 -19.67 -9.39 -9.80
N THR A 92 -18.67 -9.51 -10.68
CA THR A 92 -17.41 -10.19 -10.37
C THR A 92 -16.74 -9.59 -9.14
N GLN A 93 -16.66 -8.27 -9.03
CA GLN A 93 -16.10 -7.58 -7.88
C GLN A 93 -16.86 -7.95 -6.58
N LYS A 94 -18.19 -7.95 -6.62
CA LYS A 94 -19.03 -8.38 -5.49
C LYS A 94 -18.77 -9.83 -5.10
N THR A 95 -18.63 -10.74 -6.07
CA THR A 95 -18.30 -12.14 -5.82
C THR A 95 -16.94 -12.30 -5.16
N PHE A 96 -15.90 -11.59 -5.65
CA PHE A 96 -14.56 -11.62 -5.07
C PHE A 96 -14.50 -11.05 -3.64
N THR A 97 -15.45 -10.18 -3.29
CA THR A 97 -15.58 -9.59 -1.96
C THR A 97 -16.60 -10.33 -1.08
N LEU A 98 -17.10 -11.50 -1.53
CA LEU A 98 -18.15 -12.27 -0.85
C LEU A 98 -19.41 -11.45 -0.52
N PHE A 99 -19.73 -10.46 -1.36
CA PHE A 99 -20.84 -9.53 -1.17
C PHE A 99 -20.79 -8.75 0.16
N LEU A 100 -19.61 -8.70 0.80
CA LEU A 100 -19.41 -7.92 2.02
C LEU A 100 -19.55 -6.42 1.74
N PRO A 101 -20.13 -5.65 2.67
CA PRO A 101 -20.27 -4.20 2.51
C PRO A 101 -18.91 -3.52 2.53
N ARG A 102 -18.82 -2.31 1.98
CA ARG A 102 -17.62 -1.49 2.10
C ARG A 102 -17.50 -0.92 3.51
N PRO A 103 -16.29 -0.84 4.10
CA PRO A 103 -14.98 -1.22 3.56
C PRO A 103 -14.58 -2.69 3.83
N VAL A 104 -15.47 -3.48 4.42
CA VAL A 104 -15.20 -4.87 4.86
C VAL A 104 -14.76 -5.74 3.69
N GLY A 105 -15.43 -5.60 2.55
CA GLY A 105 -15.08 -6.29 1.32
C GLY A 105 -13.68 -5.96 0.79
N GLU A 106 -13.25 -4.71 0.87
CA GLU A 106 -11.91 -4.29 0.42
C GLU A 106 -10.79 -4.90 1.29
N ASN A 107 -11.00 -4.97 2.61
CA ASN A 107 -10.03 -5.57 3.52
C ASN A 107 -9.93 -7.10 3.30
N PHE A 108 -11.09 -7.75 3.16
CA PHE A 108 -11.15 -9.17 2.81
C PHE A 108 -10.45 -9.46 1.47
N LEU A 109 -10.68 -8.62 0.46
CA LEU A 109 -10.04 -8.74 -0.86
C LEU A 109 -8.51 -8.62 -0.76
N ALA A 110 -7.99 -7.70 0.06
CA ALA A 110 -6.56 -7.58 0.27
C ALA A 110 -5.96 -8.86 0.88
N PHE A 111 -6.64 -9.46 1.87
CA PHE A 111 -6.22 -10.74 2.44
C PHE A 111 -6.18 -11.85 1.41
N VAL A 112 -7.28 -12.07 0.67
CA VAL A 112 -7.36 -13.13 -0.34
C VAL A 112 -6.34 -12.92 -1.45
N SER A 113 -6.19 -11.70 -1.95
CA SER A 113 -5.26 -11.40 -3.04
C SER A 113 -3.81 -11.66 -2.62
N PHE A 114 -3.42 -11.20 -1.43
CA PHE A 114 -2.06 -11.42 -0.93
C PHE A 114 -1.79 -12.88 -0.54
N TYR A 115 -2.81 -13.58 -0.04
CA TYR A 115 -2.75 -15.02 0.20
C TYR A 115 -2.46 -15.80 -1.09
N ILE A 116 -3.20 -15.52 -2.17
CA ILE A 116 -2.98 -16.15 -3.48
C ILE A 116 -1.59 -15.81 -4.03
N LEU A 117 -1.11 -14.57 -3.83
CA LEU A 117 0.24 -14.17 -4.17
C LEU A 117 1.28 -15.04 -3.45
N LEU A 118 1.21 -15.20 -2.14
CA LEU A 118 2.16 -16.03 -1.38
C LEU A 118 2.13 -17.50 -1.83
N LEU A 119 0.94 -18.06 -2.09
CA LEU A 119 0.81 -19.41 -2.64
C LEU A 119 1.49 -19.53 -4.02
N SER A 120 1.41 -18.50 -4.86
CA SER A 120 2.07 -18.49 -6.18
C SER A 120 3.60 -18.48 -6.09
N PHE A 121 4.14 -18.01 -4.96
CA PHE A 121 5.58 -18.06 -4.63
C PHE A 121 5.99 -19.32 -3.85
N GLY A 122 5.05 -20.26 -3.62
CA GLY A 122 5.33 -21.54 -2.98
C GLY A 122 5.33 -21.50 -1.45
N VAL A 123 4.83 -20.43 -0.84
CA VAL A 123 4.67 -20.33 0.62
C VAL A 123 3.53 -21.25 1.07
N ARG A 124 3.74 -22.03 2.13
CA ARG A 124 2.70 -22.94 2.64
C ARG A 124 1.48 -22.17 3.19
N PRO A 125 0.25 -22.72 3.09
CA PRO A 125 -0.99 -22.03 3.45
C PRO A 125 -0.98 -21.32 4.81
N TYR A 126 -0.49 -21.95 5.87
CA TYR A 126 -0.52 -21.36 7.22
C TYR A 126 0.38 -20.13 7.36
N LEU A 127 1.55 -20.11 6.69
CA LEU A 127 2.41 -18.93 6.64
C LEU A 127 1.80 -17.86 5.72
N ALA A 128 1.16 -18.29 4.62
CA ALA A 128 0.48 -17.38 3.71
C ALA A 128 -0.69 -16.62 4.39
N ILE A 129 -1.39 -17.23 5.35
CA ILE A 129 -2.39 -16.53 6.18
C ILE A 129 -1.74 -15.39 6.96
N GLY A 130 -0.59 -15.63 7.60
CA GLY A 130 0.15 -14.60 8.33
C GLY A 130 0.59 -13.44 7.45
N GLY A 131 1.08 -13.73 6.23
CA GLY A 131 1.48 -12.70 5.29
C GLY A 131 0.29 -11.92 4.70
N ALA A 132 -0.85 -12.58 4.50
CA ALA A 132 -2.09 -11.90 4.13
C ALA A 132 -2.51 -10.88 5.19
N PHE A 133 -2.48 -11.26 6.47
CA PHE A 133 -2.74 -10.33 7.57
C PHE A 133 -1.73 -9.19 7.62
N ALA A 134 -0.43 -9.48 7.42
CA ALA A 134 0.60 -8.43 7.39
C ALA A 134 0.32 -7.35 6.34
N PHE A 135 -0.16 -7.74 5.15
CA PHE A 135 -0.50 -6.80 4.09
C PHE A 135 -1.83 -6.07 4.35
N GLY A 136 -2.92 -6.80 4.57
CA GLY A 136 -4.26 -6.18 4.70
C GLY A 136 -4.45 -5.39 5.99
N LEU A 137 -3.72 -5.71 7.06
CA LEU A 137 -3.71 -4.92 8.32
C LEU A 137 -2.56 -3.91 8.36
N SER A 138 -1.84 -3.70 7.26
CA SER A 138 -0.83 -2.65 7.22
C SER A 138 -1.49 -1.30 7.47
N THR A 139 -0.82 -0.46 8.25
CA THR A 139 -1.34 0.85 8.67
C THR A 139 -1.77 1.70 7.48
N PHE A 140 -0.96 1.76 6.42
CA PHE A 140 -1.27 2.49 5.19
C PHE A 140 -2.59 2.06 4.53
N PHE A 141 -2.91 0.76 4.58
CA PHE A 141 -4.18 0.23 4.07
C PHE A 141 -5.35 0.69 4.94
N ILE A 142 -5.23 0.54 6.27
CA ILE A 142 -6.27 0.90 7.24
C ILE A 142 -6.53 2.42 7.28
N VAL A 143 -5.49 3.25 7.35
CA VAL A 143 -5.66 4.72 7.39
C VAL A 143 -6.19 5.27 6.06
N SER A 144 -5.88 4.60 4.94
CA SER A 144 -6.50 4.95 3.65
C SER A 144 -8.00 4.66 3.63
N ILE A 145 -8.46 3.61 4.32
CA ILE A 145 -9.89 3.31 4.49
C ILE A 145 -10.54 4.43 5.29
N GLN A 146 -9.96 4.82 6.41
CA GLN A 146 -10.47 5.92 7.22
C GLN A 146 -10.61 7.23 6.42
N ALA A 147 -9.65 7.54 5.55
CA ALA A 147 -9.68 8.75 4.72
C ALA A 147 -10.72 8.74 3.59
N GLY A 148 -11.34 7.59 3.27
CA GLY A 148 -12.35 7.49 2.19
C GLY A 148 -11.77 7.27 0.79
N HIS A 149 -10.47 7.00 0.66
CA HIS A 149 -9.80 6.74 -0.62
C HIS A 149 -10.11 5.35 -1.20
N MET A 150 -11.39 4.99 -1.28
CA MET A 150 -11.86 3.63 -1.58
C MET A 150 -11.40 3.10 -2.95
N TRP A 151 -11.31 3.97 -3.96
CA TRP A 151 -10.78 3.60 -5.29
C TRP A 151 -9.31 3.20 -5.24
N LYS A 152 -8.49 3.98 -4.51
CA LYS A 152 -7.07 3.69 -4.25
C LYS A 152 -6.92 2.34 -3.56
N ILE A 153 -7.69 2.12 -2.49
CA ILE A 153 -7.62 0.91 -1.67
C ILE A 153 -8.00 -0.32 -2.48
N ARG A 154 -9.04 -0.21 -3.32
CA ARG A 154 -9.43 -1.32 -4.19
C ARG A 154 -8.36 -1.65 -5.21
N ALA A 155 -7.76 -0.65 -5.85
CA ALA A 155 -6.63 -0.87 -6.76
C ALA A 155 -5.49 -1.60 -6.03
N MET A 156 -5.12 -1.11 -4.84
CA MET A 156 -4.11 -1.72 -3.98
C MET A 156 -4.43 -3.16 -3.59
N ALA A 157 -5.70 -3.46 -3.30
CA ALA A 157 -6.13 -4.81 -2.93
C ALA A 157 -6.03 -5.81 -4.09
N TYR A 158 -6.17 -5.36 -5.35
CA TYR A 158 -6.01 -6.21 -6.54
C TYR A 158 -4.56 -6.36 -7.00
N MET A 159 -3.65 -5.45 -6.65
CA MET A 159 -2.24 -5.52 -7.04
C MET A 159 -1.58 -6.89 -6.78
N PRO A 160 -1.71 -7.50 -5.58
CA PRO A 160 -1.10 -8.81 -5.31
C PRO A 160 -1.63 -9.90 -6.24
N LEU A 161 -2.91 -9.84 -6.60
CA LEU A 161 -3.55 -10.83 -7.47
C LEU A 161 -3.03 -10.73 -8.91
N VAL A 162 -2.80 -9.52 -9.41
CA VAL A 162 -2.16 -9.30 -10.71
C VAL A 162 -0.74 -9.89 -10.72
N VAL A 163 0.05 -9.59 -9.68
CA VAL A 163 1.42 -10.13 -9.54
C VAL A 163 1.40 -11.66 -9.46
N ALA A 164 0.43 -12.26 -8.77
CA ALA A 164 0.26 -13.71 -8.71
C ALA A 164 -0.02 -14.31 -10.09
N GLY A 165 -0.92 -13.70 -10.87
CA GLY A 165 -1.22 -14.11 -12.25
C GLY A 165 0.01 -14.06 -13.15
N VAL A 166 0.76 -12.95 -13.07
CA VAL A 166 2.02 -12.78 -13.81
C VAL A 166 3.02 -13.86 -13.41
N ARG A 167 3.19 -14.12 -12.11
CA ARG A 167 4.09 -15.15 -11.59
C ARG A 167 3.73 -16.54 -12.10
N LEU A 168 2.44 -16.88 -12.23
CA LEU A 168 1.99 -18.15 -12.79
C LEU A 168 2.41 -18.31 -14.27
N VAL A 169 2.32 -17.26 -15.08
CA VAL A 169 2.81 -17.29 -16.47
C VAL A 169 4.32 -17.54 -16.51
N PHE A 170 5.10 -16.83 -15.69
CA PHE A 170 6.55 -17.06 -15.57
C PHE A 170 6.91 -18.44 -15.00
N SER A 171 5.98 -19.10 -14.31
CA SER A 171 6.06 -20.50 -13.86
C SER A 171 5.56 -21.51 -14.91
N LYS A 172 5.39 -21.09 -16.18
CA LYS A 172 4.91 -21.89 -17.32
C LYS A 172 3.47 -22.41 -17.16
N ARG A 173 2.69 -21.90 -16.21
CA ARG A 173 1.25 -22.19 -16.06
C ARG A 173 0.44 -21.19 -16.88
N TYR A 174 0.60 -21.23 -18.20
CA TYR A 174 0.11 -20.20 -19.13
C TYR A 174 -1.37 -19.91 -19.00
N LEU A 175 -2.24 -20.94 -19.02
CA LEU A 175 -3.69 -20.74 -18.98
C LEU A 175 -4.14 -20.14 -17.65
N ALA A 176 -3.70 -20.71 -16.53
CA ALA A 176 -4.06 -20.21 -15.20
C ALA A 176 -3.54 -18.79 -14.98
N GLY A 177 -2.29 -18.51 -15.38
CA GLY A 177 -1.71 -17.17 -15.29
C GLY A 177 -2.40 -16.16 -16.21
N PHE A 178 -2.78 -16.57 -17.44
CA PHE A 178 -3.54 -15.75 -18.37
C PHE A 178 -4.90 -15.35 -17.79
N ILE A 179 -5.69 -16.33 -17.33
CA ILE A 179 -7.02 -16.10 -16.75
C ILE A 179 -6.92 -15.21 -15.51
N LEU A 180 -5.98 -15.52 -14.61
CA LEU A 180 -5.83 -14.74 -13.38
C LEU A 180 -5.36 -13.31 -13.66
N THR A 181 -4.39 -13.13 -14.55
CA THR A 181 -3.87 -11.80 -14.90
C THR A 181 -4.93 -10.96 -15.60
N SER A 182 -5.63 -11.51 -16.60
CA SER A 182 -6.65 -10.76 -17.34
C SER A 182 -7.79 -10.32 -16.44
N LEU A 183 -8.29 -11.21 -15.57
CA LEU A 183 -9.36 -10.91 -14.63
C LEU A 183 -8.91 -9.93 -13.55
N ALA A 184 -7.77 -10.18 -12.91
CA ALA A 184 -7.27 -9.32 -11.83
C ALA A 184 -6.94 -7.93 -12.34
N LEU A 185 -6.30 -7.80 -13.51
CA LEU A 185 -5.96 -6.51 -14.10
C LEU A 185 -7.21 -5.78 -14.60
N ALA A 186 -8.21 -6.50 -15.13
CA ALA A 186 -9.48 -5.87 -15.50
C ALA A 186 -10.20 -5.27 -14.28
N LEU A 187 -10.18 -5.97 -13.14
CA LEU A 187 -10.76 -5.48 -11.88
C LEU A 187 -9.93 -4.36 -11.24
N GLU A 188 -8.60 -4.42 -11.35
CA GLU A 188 -7.70 -3.36 -10.88
C GLU A 188 -7.91 -2.06 -11.66
N LEU A 189 -7.95 -2.14 -13.00
CA LEU A 189 -8.28 -1.00 -13.87
C LEU A 189 -9.69 -0.45 -13.59
N ASN A 190 -10.65 -1.34 -13.29
CA ASN A 190 -12.00 -0.94 -12.95
C ASN A 190 -12.09 -0.15 -11.64
N ALA A 191 -11.14 -0.34 -10.72
CA ALA A 191 -11.03 0.46 -9.50
C ALA A 191 -10.75 1.94 -9.78
N ASN A 192 -10.34 2.28 -11.00
CA ASN A 192 -10.24 3.65 -11.52
C ASN A 192 -9.20 4.53 -10.79
N HIS A 193 -8.08 3.94 -10.37
CA HIS A 193 -6.97 4.67 -9.75
C HIS A 193 -5.66 4.49 -10.53
N LEU A 194 -5.57 5.15 -11.70
CA LEU A 194 -4.49 4.95 -12.68
C LEU A 194 -3.07 5.14 -12.13
N GLN A 195 -2.89 5.95 -11.10
CA GLN A 195 -1.58 6.13 -10.45
C GLN A 195 -1.09 4.86 -9.73
N ILE A 196 -2.00 4.08 -9.14
CA ILE A 196 -1.66 2.82 -8.47
C ILE A 196 -1.42 1.73 -9.52
N THR A 197 -2.24 1.68 -10.57
CA THR A 197 -2.01 0.85 -11.76
C THR A 197 -0.63 1.11 -12.37
N TYR A 198 -0.25 2.38 -12.47
CA TYR A 198 1.06 2.78 -12.98
C TYR A 198 2.21 2.27 -12.10
N TYR A 199 2.10 2.41 -10.76
CA TYR A 199 3.09 1.85 -9.85
C TYR A 199 3.14 0.32 -9.89
N LEU A 200 2.01 -0.36 -10.05
CA LEU A 200 1.95 -1.79 -10.28
C LEU A 200 2.72 -2.16 -11.56
N PHE A 201 2.55 -1.41 -12.65
CA PHE A 201 3.31 -1.61 -13.87
C PHE A 201 4.82 -1.47 -13.64
N LEU A 202 5.28 -0.46 -12.89
CA LEU A 202 6.71 -0.33 -12.53
C LEU A 202 7.23 -1.57 -11.80
N LEU A 203 6.47 -2.11 -10.85
CA LEU A 203 6.83 -3.35 -10.18
C LEU A 203 6.92 -4.54 -11.15
N LEU A 204 5.96 -4.67 -12.07
CA LEU A 204 5.99 -5.72 -13.09
C LEU A 204 7.17 -5.59 -14.04
N VAL A 205 7.64 -4.36 -14.32
CA VAL A 205 8.87 -4.12 -15.10
C VAL A 205 10.09 -4.65 -14.34
N PHE A 206 10.25 -4.33 -13.05
CA PHE A 206 11.34 -4.88 -12.22
C PHE A 206 11.31 -6.41 -12.18
N TYR A 207 10.13 -7.00 -11.98
CA TYR A 207 9.94 -8.44 -12.01
C TYR A 207 10.29 -9.05 -13.38
N GLY A 208 9.81 -8.42 -14.47
CA GLY A 208 10.06 -8.84 -15.84
C GLY A 208 11.53 -8.75 -16.26
N ILE A 209 12.25 -7.71 -15.83
CA ILE A 209 13.70 -7.56 -16.05
C ILE A 209 14.45 -8.70 -15.36
N ALA A 210 14.11 -9.04 -14.12
CA ALA A 210 14.78 -10.13 -13.41
C ALA A 210 14.52 -11.50 -14.05
N GLU A 211 13.30 -11.74 -14.55
CA GLU A 211 12.99 -12.95 -15.33
C GLU A 211 13.69 -12.96 -16.70
N LEU A 212 13.80 -11.80 -17.37
CA LEU A 212 14.54 -11.67 -18.63
C LEU A 212 16.02 -12.00 -18.44
N VAL A 213 16.66 -11.44 -17.41
CA VAL A 213 18.07 -11.72 -17.09
C VAL A 213 18.27 -13.21 -16.77
N SER A 214 17.32 -13.84 -16.07
CA SER A 214 17.34 -15.28 -15.79
C SER A 214 17.23 -16.12 -17.07
N ASP A 215 16.18 -15.88 -17.87
CA ASP A 215 15.92 -16.62 -19.11
C ASP A 215 17.04 -16.39 -20.14
N ALA A 216 17.67 -15.20 -20.16
CA ALA A 216 18.82 -14.90 -21.01
C ALA A 216 20.04 -15.74 -20.61
N LYS A 217 20.36 -15.83 -19.31
CA LYS A 217 21.45 -16.66 -18.78
C LYS A 217 21.22 -18.15 -19.08
N GLU A 218 19.98 -18.59 -19.04
CA GLU A 218 19.59 -19.97 -19.36
C GLU A 218 19.41 -20.24 -20.86
N LYS A 219 19.66 -19.25 -21.73
CA LYS A 219 19.45 -19.33 -23.19
C LYS A 219 18.01 -19.71 -23.59
N GLN A 220 17.02 -19.34 -22.78
CA GLN A 220 15.58 -19.59 -22.99
C GLN A 220 14.80 -18.34 -23.45
N LEU A 221 15.42 -17.42 -24.20
CA LEU A 221 14.77 -16.17 -24.64
C LEU A 221 13.47 -16.38 -25.44
N HIS A 222 13.38 -17.45 -26.22
CA HIS A 222 12.14 -17.80 -26.92
C HIS A 222 10.99 -18.11 -25.93
N SER A 223 11.30 -18.74 -24.79
CA SER A 223 10.30 -18.95 -23.74
C SER A 223 9.89 -17.63 -23.09
N PHE A 224 10.81 -16.68 -22.93
CA PHE A 224 10.49 -15.34 -22.43
C PHE A 224 9.50 -14.62 -23.36
N GLY A 225 9.75 -14.63 -24.66
CA GLY A 225 8.85 -14.04 -25.67
C GLY A 225 7.43 -14.62 -25.60
N LYS A 226 7.29 -15.94 -25.42
CA LYS A 226 5.98 -16.58 -25.20
C LYS A 226 5.28 -16.09 -23.93
N LYS A 227 6.01 -16.01 -22.80
CA LYS A 227 5.45 -15.49 -21.54
C LYS A 227 4.95 -14.06 -21.70
N VAL A 228 5.75 -13.19 -22.33
CA VAL A 228 5.38 -11.80 -22.62
C VAL A 228 4.16 -11.72 -23.54
N ALA A 229 4.09 -12.54 -24.59
CA ALA A 229 2.93 -12.55 -25.49
C ALA A 229 1.62 -12.93 -24.77
N VAL A 230 1.66 -13.92 -23.87
CA VAL A 230 0.50 -14.29 -23.05
C VAL A 230 0.07 -13.13 -22.14
N LEU A 231 1.02 -12.45 -21.51
CA LEU A 231 0.73 -11.30 -20.65
C LEU A 231 0.22 -10.08 -21.44
N ALA A 232 0.76 -9.85 -22.63
CA ALA A 232 0.29 -8.80 -23.53
C ALA A 232 -1.16 -9.04 -23.95
N LEU A 233 -1.52 -10.29 -24.27
CA LEU A 233 -2.92 -10.65 -24.56
C LEU A 233 -3.83 -10.46 -23.35
N ALA A 234 -3.37 -10.83 -22.15
CA ALA A 234 -4.13 -10.61 -20.92
C ALA A 234 -4.34 -9.11 -20.65
N GLY A 235 -3.29 -8.29 -20.84
CA GLY A 235 -3.36 -6.84 -20.74
C GLY A 235 -4.29 -6.21 -21.76
N PHE A 236 -4.25 -6.67 -23.01
CA PHE A 236 -5.17 -6.23 -24.06
C PHE A 236 -6.64 -6.47 -23.69
N LEU A 237 -6.98 -7.66 -23.16
CA LEU A 237 -8.34 -7.95 -22.69
C LEU A 237 -8.74 -7.06 -21.50
N ALA A 238 -7.83 -6.89 -20.53
CA ALA A 238 -8.09 -6.06 -19.36
C ALA A 238 -8.34 -4.58 -19.72
N VAL A 239 -7.54 -4.02 -20.63
CA VAL A 239 -7.72 -2.67 -21.16
C VAL A 239 -9.00 -2.57 -21.98
N GLY A 240 -9.27 -3.56 -22.84
CA GLY A 240 -10.48 -3.60 -23.68
C GLY A 240 -11.77 -3.55 -22.86
N THR A 241 -11.85 -4.31 -21.76
CA THR A 241 -13.02 -4.31 -20.85
C THR A 241 -13.21 -2.99 -20.08
N ASN A 242 -12.18 -2.14 -20.00
CA ASN A 242 -12.23 -0.83 -19.34
C ASN A 242 -12.06 0.35 -20.32
N LEU A 243 -12.15 0.09 -21.63
CA LEU A 243 -11.79 1.07 -22.67
C LEU A 243 -12.59 2.38 -22.53
N GLY A 244 -13.89 2.32 -22.29
CA GLY A 244 -14.72 3.53 -22.14
C GLY A 244 -14.23 4.45 -21.01
N ARG A 245 -13.89 3.89 -19.84
CA ARG A 245 -13.35 4.65 -18.70
C ARG A 245 -11.97 5.23 -19.01
N LEU A 246 -11.09 4.42 -19.58
CA LEU A 246 -9.73 4.85 -19.92
C LEU A 246 -9.72 5.93 -20.99
N TRP A 247 -10.55 5.76 -22.02
CA TRP A 247 -10.66 6.70 -23.13
C TRP A 247 -11.19 8.05 -22.70
N THR A 248 -12.30 8.08 -21.95
CA THR A 248 -12.87 9.34 -21.43
C THR A 248 -11.94 10.03 -20.44
N THR A 249 -11.20 9.27 -19.62
CA THR A 249 -10.18 9.84 -18.74
C THR A 249 -9.03 10.46 -19.54
N TYR A 250 -8.58 9.79 -20.60
CA TYR A 250 -7.54 10.32 -21.49
C TYR A 250 -8.00 11.57 -22.23
N GLU A 251 -9.24 11.58 -22.72
CA GLU A 251 -9.86 12.72 -23.40
C GLU A 251 -9.95 13.93 -22.44
N TYR A 252 -10.54 13.76 -21.27
CA TYR A 252 -10.68 14.82 -20.27
C TYR A 252 -9.35 15.30 -19.70
N GLY A 253 -8.34 14.42 -19.65
CA GLY A 253 -6.99 14.77 -19.19
C GLY A 253 -6.45 16.02 -19.90
N LYS A 254 -6.78 16.20 -21.18
CA LYS A 254 -6.39 17.35 -22.01
C LYS A 254 -7.05 18.67 -21.60
N TYR A 255 -8.24 18.61 -21.02
CA TYR A 255 -9.02 19.77 -20.53
C TYR A 255 -8.86 20.00 -19.03
N SER A 256 -7.95 19.27 -18.39
CA SER A 256 -7.65 19.39 -16.97
C SER A 256 -6.32 20.11 -16.75
N ILE A 257 -5.95 20.34 -15.49
CA ILE A 257 -4.61 20.84 -15.08
C ILE A 257 -3.42 20.00 -15.57
N ARG A 258 -3.67 18.85 -16.22
CA ARG A 258 -2.67 17.96 -16.80
C ARG A 258 -2.44 18.19 -18.30
N GLY A 259 -3.35 18.91 -18.95
CA GLY A 259 -3.25 19.35 -20.34
C GLY A 259 -2.52 20.67 -20.45
N LYS A 260 -2.55 21.29 -21.64
CA LYS A 260 -1.99 22.62 -21.83
C LYS A 260 -2.96 23.67 -21.28
N SER A 261 -2.43 24.69 -20.61
CA SER A 261 -3.24 25.82 -20.15
C SER A 261 -3.48 26.78 -21.31
N GLU A 262 -4.76 26.99 -21.66
CA GLU A 262 -5.19 27.96 -22.67
C GLU A 262 -5.19 29.42 -22.14
N LEU A 263 -4.97 29.61 -20.83
CA LEU A 263 -5.10 30.90 -20.14
C LEU A 263 -3.75 31.58 -19.83
N LEU A 264 -2.65 31.13 -20.44
CA LEU A 264 -1.33 31.76 -20.24
C LEU A 264 -1.10 32.88 -21.25
N ASN A 265 -0.69 34.06 -20.75
CA ASN A 265 -0.38 35.24 -21.57
C ASN A 265 0.83 35.05 -22.52
N THR A 266 1.59 33.97 -22.33
CA THR A 266 2.75 33.58 -23.13
C THR A 266 2.65 32.09 -23.50
N PRO A 267 2.46 31.75 -24.80
CA PRO A 267 2.32 30.35 -25.25
C PRO A 267 3.53 29.45 -24.90
N SER A 268 4.72 30.05 -24.74
CA SER A 268 5.98 29.37 -24.39
C SER A 268 6.04 28.80 -22.98
N ASP A 269 5.19 29.27 -22.06
CA ASP A 269 5.19 28.83 -20.65
C ASP A 269 4.20 27.69 -20.38
N SER A 270 3.43 27.26 -21.39
CA SER A 270 2.47 26.16 -21.30
C SER A 270 3.16 24.77 -21.35
N LYS A 271 3.83 24.40 -20.26
CA LYS A 271 4.38 23.03 -20.12
C LYS A 271 3.25 22.02 -19.93
N GLU A 272 3.33 20.91 -20.66
CA GLU A 272 2.35 19.82 -20.55
C GLU A 272 2.65 18.94 -19.34
N GLY A 273 1.64 18.68 -18.49
CA GLY A 273 1.80 17.95 -17.23
C GLY A 273 1.48 18.80 -16.02
N LEU A 274 1.56 18.19 -14.84
CA LEU A 274 1.34 18.89 -13.58
C LEU A 274 2.55 19.75 -13.20
N ASP A 275 2.33 20.81 -12.45
CA ASP A 275 3.41 21.61 -11.88
C ASP A 275 4.29 20.77 -10.91
N PRO A 276 5.63 20.83 -10.98
CA PRO A 276 6.51 20.06 -10.10
C PRO A 276 6.29 20.32 -8.60
N GLU A 277 6.02 21.57 -8.21
CA GLU A 277 5.74 21.91 -6.81
C GLU A 277 4.45 21.23 -6.33
N TYR A 278 3.43 21.16 -7.21
CA TYR A 278 2.20 20.43 -6.92
C TYR A 278 2.42 18.91 -6.81
N VAL A 279 3.23 18.33 -7.70
CA VAL A 279 3.54 16.89 -7.69
C VAL A 279 4.33 16.50 -6.43
N PHE A 280 5.36 17.28 -6.10
CA PHE A 280 6.24 17.05 -4.96
C PHE A 280 5.74 17.68 -3.66
N ARG A 281 4.54 18.28 -3.64
CA ARG A 281 3.93 18.80 -2.41
C ARG A 281 3.81 17.72 -1.34
N TRP A 282 3.42 16.50 -1.73
CA TRP A 282 3.40 15.34 -0.83
C TRP A 282 4.63 14.47 -1.10
N SER A 283 5.71 14.81 -0.39
CA SER A 283 7.00 14.13 -0.41
C SER A 283 7.37 13.73 1.01
N SER A 284 7.78 12.49 1.22
CA SER A 284 8.22 12.03 2.54
C SER A 284 9.64 12.51 2.83
N GLY A 285 9.94 12.83 4.09
CA GLY A 285 11.32 12.98 4.55
C GLY A 285 12.15 11.71 4.28
N MET A 286 13.45 11.85 4.06
CA MET A 286 14.31 10.67 3.82
C MET A 286 14.22 9.66 4.97
N TRP A 287 14.31 10.15 6.21
CA TRP A 287 14.20 9.33 7.41
C TRP A 287 12.76 8.93 7.76
N GLU A 288 11.73 9.53 7.13
CA GLU A 288 10.34 9.05 7.27
C GLU A 288 10.19 7.62 6.73
N SER A 289 11.14 7.13 5.93
CA SER A 289 11.16 5.71 5.51
C SER A 289 11.34 4.74 6.69
N MET A 290 11.89 5.20 7.81
CA MET A 290 11.97 4.41 9.04
C MET A 290 10.60 4.17 9.68
N THR A 291 9.55 4.88 9.25
CA THR A 291 8.17 4.58 9.65
C THR A 291 7.73 3.18 9.26
N LEU A 292 8.36 2.56 8.25
CA LEU A 292 8.16 1.14 7.91
C LEU A 292 8.47 0.20 9.09
N LEU A 293 9.48 0.54 9.91
CA LEU A 293 9.99 -0.26 11.03
C LEU A 293 9.57 0.27 12.41
N VAL A 294 9.51 1.58 12.59
CA VAL A 294 9.18 2.26 13.86
C VAL A 294 8.06 3.27 13.55
N PRO A 295 6.82 3.05 13.98
CA PRO A 295 5.67 3.77 13.41
C PRO A 295 5.72 5.28 13.62
N HIS A 296 5.93 5.77 14.85
CA HIS A 296 5.78 7.20 15.17
C HIS A 296 7.09 8.00 15.14
N VAL A 297 8.05 7.65 14.26
CA VAL A 297 9.30 8.44 14.10
C VAL A 297 9.02 9.91 13.77
N TYR A 298 8.00 10.16 12.96
CA TYR A 298 7.52 11.50 12.59
C TYR A 298 6.11 11.79 13.12
N GLY A 299 5.72 11.07 14.18
CA GLY A 299 4.40 11.19 14.78
C GLY A 299 3.35 10.31 14.10
N GLY A 300 2.10 10.57 14.48
CA GLY A 300 0.92 9.81 14.05
C GLY A 300 0.13 10.52 12.96
N ALA A 301 -1.19 10.49 13.09
CA ALA A 301 -2.07 11.29 12.24
C ALA A 301 -1.95 12.79 12.57
N SER A 302 -2.01 13.63 11.54
CA SER A 302 -2.12 15.08 11.70
C SER A 302 -3.38 15.45 12.48
N GLY A 303 -3.25 16.35 13.46
CA GLY A 303 -4.38 16.82 14.27
C GLY A 303 -4.90 15.77 15.27
N VAL A 304 -4.20 14.66 15.46
CA VAL A 304 -4.59 13.59 16.38
C VAL A 304 -3.44 13.28 17.33
N TYR A 305 -3.72 13.34 18.63
CA TYR A 305 -2.83 12.87 19.68
C TYR A 305 -3.64 12.02 20.66
N HIS A 306 -3.16 10.82 20.94
CA HIS A 306 -3.83 9.84 21.82
C HIS A 306 -3.10 9.64 23.16
N GLY A 307 -1.97 10.33 23.37
CA GLY A 307 -1.25 10.26 24.63
C GLY A 307 -2.04 10.90 25.77
N LYS A 308 -1.71 10.49 26.99
CA LYS A 308 -2.25 11.07 28.23
C LYS A 308 -1.11 11.77 28.95
N ASN A 309 -1.36 12.98 29.44
CA ASN A 309 -0.42 13.76 30.25
C ASN A 309 0.93 13.99 29.54
N SER A 310 0.90 14.77 28.46
CA SER A 310 2.11 15.21 27.76
C SER A 310 2.91 16.21 28.61
N ASP A 311 4.23 16.22 28.47
CA ASP A 311 5.11 17.20 29.13
C ASP A 311 4.72 18.62 28.72
N MET A 312 4.39 18.82 27.44
CA MET A 312 3.84 20.07 26.91
C MET A 312 2.50 20.43 27.57
N GLY A 313 1.60 19.47 27.76
CA GLY A 313 0.31 19.68 28.40
C GLY A 313 0.46 20.10 29.86
N GLU A 314 1.38 19.50 30.61
CA GLU A 314 1.71 19.93 31.98
C GLU A 314 2.40 21.30 32.00
N ALA A 315 3.28 21.59 31.04
CA ALA A 315 3.91 22.90 30.93
C ALA A 315 2.89 24.02 30.65
N LEU A 316 1.94 23.79 29.74
CA LEU A 316 0.84 24.72 29.45
C LEU A 316 -0.11 24.88 30.65
N LYS A 317 -0.37 23.79 31.39
CA LYS A 317 -1.17 23.83 32.61
C LYS A 317 -0.53 24.70 33.70
N ARG A 318 0.80 24.68 33.83
CA ARG A 318 1.54 25.59 34.74
C ARG A 318 1.40 27.06 34.35
N GLN A 319 1.08 27.35 33.09
CA GLN A 319 0.77 28.69 32.58
C GLN A 319 -0.72 29.03 32.65
N ASN A 320 -1.55 28.24 33.36
CA ASN A 320 -2.99 28.42 33.48
C ASN A 320 -3.74 28.35 32.12
N VAL A 321 -3.22 27.62 31.14
CA VAL A 321 -3.93 27.36 29.88
C VAL A 321 -5.07 26.38 30.12
N ASP A 322 -6.25 26.67 29.57
CA ASP A 322 -7.42 25.81 29.71
C ASP A 322 -7.23 24.44 29.03
N ARG A 323 -7.88 23.40 29.57
CA ARG A 323 -7.74 22.03 29.05
C ARG A 323 -8.17 21.90 27.58
N SER A 324 -9.17 22.65 27.14
CA SER A 324 -9.60 22.64 25.73
C SER A 324 -8.50 23.15 24.80
N GLN A 325 -7.83 24.24 25.18
CA GLN A 325 -6.69 24.79 24.45
C GLN A 325 -5.51 23.84 24.49
N ILE A 326 -5.17 23.26 25.66
CA ILE A 326 -4.11 22.24 25.77
C ILE A 326 -4.33 21.10 24.77
N ASN A 327 -5.55 20.56 24.69
CA ASN A 327 -5.86 19.48 23.75
C ASN A 327 -5.66 19.92 22.28
N GLN A 328 -5.90 21.19 21.95
CA GLN A 328 -5.64 21.73 20.62
C GLN A 328 -4.14 21.85 20.33
N TYR A 329 -3.35 22.34 21.29
CA TYR A 329 -1.88 22.36 21.20
C TYR A 329 -1.32 20.95 21.04
N GLU A 330 -1.81 19.97 21.80
CA GLU A 330 -1.35 18.57 21.71
C GLU A 330 -1.61 17.98 20.33
N ARG A 331 -2.80 18.21 19.77
CA ARG A 331 -3.15 17.76 18.41
C ARG A 331 -2.30 18.42 17.32
N ALA A 332 -1.97 19.70 17.48
CA ALA A 332 -1.22 20.46 16.50
C ALA A 332 0.27 20.08 16.51
N TYR A 333 0.88 19.94 17.69
CA TYR A 333 2.33 19.79 17.81
C TYR A 333 2.80 18.36 18.08
N LEU A 334 1.96 17.48 18.64
CA LEU A 334 2.29 16.08 18.90
C LEU A 334 1.61 15.09 17.93
N GLY A 335 0.90 15.61 16.91
CA GLY A 335 0.32 14.82 15.83
C GLY A 335 1.36 14.32 14.84
N TYR A 336 1.49 14.99 13.70
CA TYR A 336 2.51 14.71 12.67
C TYR A 336 3.48 15.88 12.57
N TRP A 337 4.78 15.59 12.42
CA TRP A 337 5.84 16.60 12.37
C TRP A 337 6.90 16.34 11.28
N GLY A 338 6.55 15.59 10.24
CA GLY A 338 7.42 15.36 9.08
C GLY A 338 7.24 16.40 7.95
N ASP A 339 7.82 16.10 6.79
CA ASP A 339 7.96 17.05 5.67
C ASP A 339 6.70 17.13 4.77
N GLN A 340 5.72 16.26 5.01
CA GLN A 340 4.45 16.25 4.29
C GLN A 340 3.51 17.34 4.84
N PRO A 341 2.52 17.81 4.04
CA PRO A 341 1.50 18.73 4.53
C PRO A 341 0.65 18.14 5.68
N GLY A 342 0.57 16.82 5.73
CA GLY A 342 -0.04 16.06 6.80
C GLY A 342 -0.08 14.57 6.47
N THR A 343 -0.61 13.76 7.38
CA THR A 343 -0.83 12.33 7.15
C THR A 343 -2.02 11.81 7.95
N ALA A 344 -2.67 10.76 7.44
CA ALA A 344 -3.66 9.97 8.18
C ALA A 344 -3.02 8.95 9.14
N GLY A 345 -1.69 8.78 9.06
CA GLY A 345 -0.90 7.92 9.92
C GLY A 345 0.38 7.45 9.25
N PRO A 346 1.27 6.77 9.99
CA PRO A 346 2.55 6.32 9.45
C PRO A 346 2.38 5.20 8.41
N ALA A 347 3.31 5.10 7.47
CA ALA A 347 3.41 3.98 6.53
C ALA A 347 4.17 2.81 7.17
N TYR A 348 3.59 2.22 8.21
CA TYR A 348 4.20 1.14 9.00
C TYR A 348 3.91 -0.25 8.42
N ALA A 349 4.99 -0.98 8.09
CA ALA A 349 4.96 -2.32 7.53
C ALA A 349 4.88 -3.42 8.60
N GLY A 350 5.31 -3.12 9.84
CA GLY A 350 5.34 -4.06 10.95
C GLY A 350 6.76 -4.49 11.33
N ALA A 351 7.12 -4.35 12.61
CA ALA A 351 8.44 -4.72 13.15
C ALA A 351 8.81 -6.19 12.84
N VAL A 352 7.87 -7.12 13.06
CA VAL A 352 8.06 -8.54 12.76
C VAL A 352 8.24 -8.77 11.26
N VAL A 353 7.47 -8.06 10.42
CA VAL A 353 7.53 -8.21 8.96
C VAL A 353 8.87 -7.69 8.42
N CYS A 354 9.34 -6.55 8.91
CA CYS A 354 10.66 -6.01 8.58
C CYS A 354 11.78 -6.95 9.04
N PHE A 355 11.68 -7.55 10.22
CA PHE A 355 12.62 -8.58 10.67
C PHE A 355 12.63 -9.81 9.75
N LEU A 356 11.45 -10.32 9.38
CA LEU A 356 11.33 -11.42 8.43
C LEU A 356 11.90 -11.06 7.05
N PHE A 357 11.73 -9.82 6.59
CA PHE A 357 12.33 -9.32 5.37
C PHE A 357 13.86 -9.33 5.42
N VAL A 358 14.47 -8.88 6.51
CA VAL A 358 15.93 -8.93 6.70
C VAL A 358 16.40 -10.39 6.74
N LEU A 359 15.69 -11.27 7.45
CA LEU A 359 15.98 -12.70 7.46
C LEU A 359 15.91 -13.31 6.06
N ALA A 360 14.88 -12.95 5.29
CA ALA A 360 14.66 -13.45 3.93
C ALA A 360 15.82 -13.18 2.98
N PHE A 361 16.58 -12.12 3.20
CA PHE A 361 17.76 -11.78 2.40
C PHE A 361 18.81 -12.92 2.35
N PHE A 362 18.87 -13.77 3.39
CA PHE A 362 19.81 -14.89 3.47
C PHE A 362 19.32 -16.18 2.81
N PHE A 363 18.02 -16.30 2.53
CA PHE A 363 17.40 -17.56 2.08
C PHE A 363 16.75 -17.46 0.69
N VAL A 364 16.30 -16.27 0.29
CA VAL A 364 15.69 -16.06 -1.01
C VAL A 364 16.75 -16.12 -2.12
N ASP A 365 16.39 -16.68 -3.27
CA ASP A 365 17.27 -16.81 -4.42
C ASP A 365 17.64 -15.44 -4.98
N ASN A 366 18.79 -15.34 -5.63
CA ASN A 366 19.32 -14.07 -6.12
C ASN A 366 18.35 -13.35 -7.07
N LYS A 367 17.65 -14.09 -7.95
CA LYS A 367 16.66 -13.51 -8.85
C LYS A 367 15.57 -12.79 -8.06
N SER A 368 14.92 -13.49 -7.14
CA SER A 368 13.86 -12.93 -6.29
C SER A 368 14.37 -11.77 -5.42
N LYS A 369 15.56 -11.91 -4.85
CA LYS A 369 16.21 -10.90 -4.02
C LYS A 369 16.42 -9.59 -4.79
N TYR A 370 16.98 -9.63 -5.99
CA TYR A 370 17.33 -8.42 -6.73
C TYR A 370 16.12 -7.59 -7.14
N TRP A 371 15.06 -8.21 -7.68
CA TRP A 371 13.89 -7.43 -8.09
C TRP A 371 13.10 -6.91 -6.88
N MET A 372 12.98 -7.71 -5.81
CA MET A 372 12.24 -7.33 -4.60
C MET A 372 12.94 -6.17 -3.88
N VAL A 373 14.25 -6.29 -3.65
CA VAL A 373 15.04 -5.21 -3.03
C VAL A 373 15.10 -3.99 -3.96
N GLY A 374 15.27 -4.21 -5.26
CA GLY A 374 15.28 -3.14 -6.26
C GLY A 374 14.01 -2.30 -6.23
N ILE A 375 12.83 -2.93 -6.23
CA ILE A 375 11.55 -2.20 -6.20
C ILE A 375 11.27 -1.55 -4.85
N ILE A 376 11.70 -2.16 -3.73
CA ILE A 376 11.60 -1.54 -2.40
C ILE A 376 12.42 -0.25 -2.37
N VAL A 377 13.71 -0.32 -2.72
CA VAL A 377 14.61 0.84 -2.72
C VAL A 377 14.12 1.91 -3.69
N PHE A 378 13.72 1.52 -4.90
CA PHE A 378 13.16 2.43 -5.89
C PHE A 378 11.91 3.16 -5.37
N SER A 379 10.97 2.44 -4.75
CA SER A 379 9.75 3.05 -4.21
C SER A 379 10.06 4.00 -3.04
N ILE A 380 11.01 3.66 -2.17
CA ILE A 380 11.43 4.54 -1.08
C ILE A 380 12.04 5.84 -1.66
N MET A 381 12.98 5.73 -2.58
CA MET A 381 13.63 6.89 -3.22
C MET A 381 12.63 7.78 -3.97
N LEU A 382 11.64 7.19 -4.62
CA LEU A 382 10.60 7.91 -5.35
C LEU A 382 9.60 8.59 -4.39
N SER A 383 9.36 8.00 -3.22
CA SER A 383 8.47 8.60 -2.21
C SER A 383 9.03 9.91 -1.63
N TRP A 384 10.36 10.07 -1.65
CA TRP A 384 11.04 11.25 -1.10
C TRP A 384 10.82 12.53 -1.90
N GLY A 385 10.40 12.46 -3.17
CA GLY A 385 10.07 13.63 -3.99
C GLY A 385 11.07 14.79 -3.88
N LYS A 386 10.60 15.95 -3.39
CA LYS A 386 11.40 17.16 -3.20
C LYS A 386 12.62 16.97 -2.27
N ASN A 387 12.56 15.99 -1.37
CA ASN A 387 13.64 15.68 -0.44
C ASN A 387 14.76 14.87 -1.10
N PHE A 388 14.56 14.34 -2.32
CA PHE A 388 15.63 13.81 -3.16
C PHE A 388 15.48 14.28 -4.62
N PRO A 389 15.78 15.57 -4.88
CA PRO A 389 15.42 16.21 -6.15
C PRO A 389 16.20 15.65 -7.33
N ALA A 390 17.46 15.25 -7.15
CA ALA A 390 18.28 14.71 -8.24
C ALA A 390 17.64 13.47 -8.89
N PHE A 391 17.09 12.55 -8.09
CA PHE A 391 16.40 11.37 -8.59
C PHE A 391 14.98 11.69 -9.06
N ASN A 392 14.23 12.47 -8.27
CA ASN A 392 12.81 12.69 -8.55
C ASN A 392 12.55 13.64 -9.71
N ASN A 393 13.40 14.64 -9.93
CA ASN A 393 13.33 15.50 -11.12
C ASN A 393 13.67 14.70 -12.39
N LEU A 394 14.68 13.82 -12.33
CA LEU A 394 15.00 12.92 -13.44
C LEU A 394 13.80 12.04 -13.82
N MET A 395 13.12 11.46 -12.83
CA MET A 395 11.91 10.67 -13.04
C MET A 395 10.77 11.52 -13.61
N PHE A 396 10.63 12.75 -13.14
CA PHE A 396 9.62 13.70 -13.61
C PHE A 396 9.82 14.14 -15.06
N ASP A 397 11.06 14.40 -15.44
CA ASP A 397 11.39 14.92 -16.77
C ASP A 397 11.48 13.81 -17.83
N LEU A 398 11.98 12.63 -17.48
CA LEU A 398 12.27 11.56 -18.45
C LEU A 398 11.24 10.44 -18.48
N PHE A 399 10.59 10.12 -17.36
CA PHE A 399 9.84 8.89 -17.28
C PHE A 399 8.40 9.08 -17.80
N PRO A 400 7.95 8.27 -18.78
CA PRO A 400 6.66 8.46 -19.43
C PRO A 400 5.49 8.54 -18.45
N MET A 401 4.61 9.53 -18.67
CA MET A 401 3.38 9.78 -17.90
C MET A 401 3.58 10.10 -16.41
N TYR A 402 4.80 10.07 -15.87
CA TYR A 402 5.03 10.29 -14.44
C TYR A 402 4.58 11.69 -13.99
N ASN A 403 4.85 12.70 -14.81
CA ASN A 403 4.43 14.09 -14.60
C ASN A 403 2.90 14.33 -14.64
N LYS A 404 2.08 13.29 -14.86
CA LYS A 404 0.61 13.37 -14.81
C LYS A 404 0.04 12.98 -13.44
N PHE A 405 0.87 12.47 -12.54
CA PHE A 405 0.47 12.00 -11.21
C PHE A 405 0.90 12.97 -10.12
N ARG A 406 0.15 13.03 -9.02
CA ARG A 406 0.46 13.87 -7.86
C ARG A 406 0.71 13.01 -6.62
N ALA A 407 1.33 13.58 -5.60
CA ALA A 407 1.56 12.91 -4.34
C ALA A 407 2.40 11.62 -4.47
N VAL A 408 3.69 11.83 -4.70
CA VAL A 408 4.66 10.76 -4.95
C VAL A 408 4.82 9.79 -3.78
N THR A 409 4.47 10.21 -2.55
CA THR A 409 4.50 9.36 -1.35
C THR A 409 3.69 8.07 -1.49
N MET A 410 2.65 8.05 -2.33
CA MET A 410 1.81 6.86 -2.54
C MET A 410 2.56 5.66 -3.10
N VAL A 411 3.70 5.87 -3.78
CA VAL A 411 4.52 4.78 -4.35
C VAL A 411 5.04 3.82 -3.27
N ILE A 412 5.08 4.25 -2.00
CA ILE A 412 5.51 3.42 -0.86
C ILE A 412 4.69 2.14 -0.71
N ILE A 413 3.49 2.08 -1.30
CA ILE A 413 2.69 0.86 -1.37
C ILE A 413 3.43 -0.32 -2.00
N LEU A 414 4.36 -0.05 -2.94
CA LEU A 414 5.19 -1.11 -3.52
C LEU A 414 6.09 -1.74 -2.47
N ALA A 415 6.76 -0.94 -1.62
CA ALA A 415 7.52 -1.46 -0.49
C ALA A 415 6.62 -2.22 0.50
N LEU A 416 5.47 -1.65 0.86
CA LEU A 416 4.52 -2.26 1.81
C LEU A 416 3.95 -3.60 1.32
N MET A 417 3.87 -3.82 0.01
CA MET A 417 3.50 -5.12 -0.56
C MET A 417 4.68 -6.09 -0.65
N VAL A 418 5.85 -5.60 -1.07
CA VAL A 418 7.01 -6.46 -1.39
C VAL A 418 7.79 -6.89 -0.15
N ILE A 419 7.85 -6.06 0.90
CA ILE A 419 8.46 -6.41 2.20
C ILE A 419 7.82 -7.67 2.79
N PRO A 420 6.48 -7.75 3.00
CA PRO A 420 5.86 -8.99 3.46
C PRO A 420 5.99 -10.13 2.45
N LEU A 421 5.93 -9.87 1.14
CA LEU A 421 6.11 -10.93 0.13
C LEU A 421 7.47 -11.62 0.28
N MET A 422 8.53 -10.82 0.35
CA MET A 422 9.89 -11.32 0.53
C MET A 422 10.06 -11.95 1.91
N GLY A 423 9.55 -11.31 2.97
CA GLY A 423 9.64 -11.80 4.35
C GLY A 423 9.04 -13.20 4.53
N PHE A 424 7.82 -13.42 4.04
CA PHE A 424 7.15 -14.72 4.17
C PHE A 424 7.71 -15.77 3.20
N THR A 425 8.18 -15.37 2.01
CA THR A 425 8.90 -16.28 1.10
C THR A 425 10.24 -16.72 1.70
N GLY A 426 10.95 -15.82 2.38
CA GLY A 426 12.17 -16.14 3.10
C GLY A 426 11.93 -17.00 4.33
N LEU A 427 10.85 -16.73 5.09
CA LEU A 427 10.45 -17.54 6.22
C LEU A 427 10.15 -18.99 5.81
N GLU A 428 9.44 -19.19 4.70
CA GLU A 428 9.21 -20.52 4.12
C GLU A 428 10.53 -21.25 3.85
N LYS A 429 11.48 -20.57 3.18
CA LYS A 429 12.79 -21.16 2.85
C LYS A 429 13.67 -21.39 4.08
N PHE A 430 13.60 -20.52 5.07
CA PHE A 430 14.28 -20.68 6.36
C PHE A 430 13.76 -21.91 7.12
N ILE A 431 12.44 -22.10 7.19
CA ILE A 431 11.82 -23.29 7.77
C ILE A 431 12.21 -24.56 7.00
N ALA A 432 12.22 -24.50 5.67
CA ALA A 432 12.63 -25.63 4.83
C ALA A 432 14.11 -26.00 4.97
N ALA A 433 14.99 -25.03 5.26
CA ALA A 433 16.42 -25.26 5.43
C ALA A 433 16.77 -26.03 6.73
N GLY A 434 15.83 -26.09 7.69
CA GLY A 434 16.03 -26.80 8.95
C GLY A 434 16.94 -26.09 9.95
N TRP A 435 17.07 -26.68 11.14
CA TRP A 435 17.89 -26.12 12.21
C TRP A 435 19.33 -26.57 12.13
N SER A 436 20.25 -25.62 11.89
CA SER A 436 21.69 -25.84 11.82
C SER A 436 22.44 -24.65 12.40
N ASN A 437 23.75 -24.81 12.65
CA ASN A 437 24.60 -23.71 13.10
C ASN A 437 24.58 -22.53 12.10
N GLU A 438 24.45 -22.82 10.80
CA GLU A 438 24.37 -21.79 9.76
C GLU A 438 23.03 -21.02 9.82
N THR A 439 21.90 -21.73 9.97
CA THR A 439 20.59 -21.08 10.05
C THR A 439 20.42 -20.28 11.34
N GLN A 440 20.98 -20.77 12.45
CA GLN A 440 21.10 -20.02 13.71
C GLN A 440 21.92 -18.74 13.56
N LYS A 441 23.09 -18.83 12.94
CA LYS A 441 23.95 -17.66 12.70
C LYS A 441 23.23 -16.62 11.84
N LYS A 442 22.57 -17.04 10.76
CA LYS A 442 21.77 -16.15 9.90
C LYS A 442 20.61 -15.51 10.66
N LEU A 443 19.92 -16.25 11.52
CA LEU A 443 18.85 -15.75 12.38
C LEU A 443 19.37 -14.67 13.33
N LEU A 444 20.48 -14.93 14.04
CA LEU A 444 21.11 -13.96 14.94
C LEU A 444 21.58 -12.69 14.22
N ILE A 445 22.19 -12.84 13.04
CA ILE A 445 22.60 -11.69 12.22
C ILE A 445 21.38 -10.87 11.78
N ALA A 446 20.30 -11.51 11.32
CA ALA A 446 19.08 -10.81 10.94
C ALA A 446 18.48 -10.05 12.13
N THR A 447 18.43 -10.68 13.31
CA THR A 447 17.99 -10.04 14.56
C THR A 447 18.87 -8.84 14.90
N GLY A 448 20.19 -8.98 14.84
CA GLY A 448 21.14 -7.90 15.09
C GLY A 448 20.98 -6.73 14.13
N ILE A 449 20.79 -6.99 12.83
CA ILE A 449 20.55 -5.95 11.82
C ILE A 449 19.22 -5.23 12.09
N SER A 450 18.13 -5.96 12.32
CA SER A 450 16.81 -5.35 12.55
C SER A 450 16.74 -4.57 13.86
N ALA A 451 17.29 -5.12 14.94
CA ALA A 451 17.36 -4.44 16.23
C ALA A 451 18.31 -3.23 16.18
N GLY A 452 19.46 -3.38 15.51
CA GLY A 452 20.39 -2.29 15.25
C GLY A 452 19.73 -1.16 14.48
N ALA A 453 19.01 -1.45 13.39
CA ALA A 453 18.28 -0.45 12.62
C ALA A 453 17.22 0.28 13.45
N ALA A 454 16.52 -0.42 14.35
CA ALA A 454 15.57 0.21 15.29
C ALA A 454 16.29 1.12 16.30
N LEU A 455 17.45 0.71 16.82
CA LEU A 455 18.25 1.53 17.73
C LEU A 455 18.87 2.76 17.03
N LEU A 456 19.27 2.63 15.77
CA LEU A 456 19.81 3.75 14.98
C LEU A 456 18.80 4.90 14.84
N VAL A 457 17.50 4.62 14.88
CA VAL A 457 16.46 5.66 14.94
C VAL A 457 16.74 6.63 16.10
N LEU A 458 17.06 6.12 17.29
CA LEU A 458 17.33 6.97 18.47
C LEU A 458 18.49 7.96 18.28
N PHE A 459 19.44 7.65 17.39
CA PHE A 459 20.62 8.48 17.15
C PHE A 459 20.45 9.42 15.96
N PHE A 460 19.71 9.00 14.94
CA PHE A 460 19.59 9.74 13.68
C PHE A 460 18.29 10.53 13.52
N THR A 461 17.27 10.26 14.35
CA THR A 461 16.00 10.98 14.28
C THR A 461 15.92 11.98 15.44
N ASN A 462 16.26 13.23 15.15
CA ASN A 462 15.99 14.34 16.04
C ASN A 462 14.66 14.98 15.64
N PRO A 463 13.63 14.94 16.50
CA PRO A 463 12.39 15.62 16.20
C PRO A 463 12.64 17.13 16.10
N PRO A 464 12.02 17.83 15.13
CA PRO A 464 12.21 19.26 14.98
C PRO A 464 11.69 20.02 16.21
N PRO A 465 12.26 21.19 16.56
CA PRO A 465 11.66 22.08 17.56
C PRO A 465 10.38 22.74 17.01
N ILE A 466 9.67 23.49 17.87
CA ILE A 466 8.66 24.44 17.41
C ILE A 466 9.34 25.80 17.21
N GLU A 467 9.23 26.35 16.00
CA GLU A 467 9.72 27.70 15.71
C GLU A 467 8.82 28.78 16.32
N GLY A 468 9.43 29.83 16.88
CA GLY A 468 8.71 31.00 17.42
C GLY A 468 8.02 30.79 18.77
N ALA A 469 8.23 29.64 19.43
CA ALA A 469 7.69 29.34 20.76
C ALA A 469 8.71 29.64 21.88
N PRO A 470 8.27 29.93 23.12
CA PRO A 470 9.16 30.05 24.27
C PRO A 470 9.94 28.77 24.54
N ASN A 471 11.20 28.88 25.00
CA ASN A 471 12.08 27.72 25.24
C ASN A 471 11.43 26.64 26.11
N TRP A 472 10.73 27.02 27.18
CA TRP A 472 10.07 26.05 28.06
C TRP A 472 9.01 25.20 27.33
N LEU A 473 8.36 25.74 26.29
CA LEU A 473 7.37 25.02 25.49
C LEU A 473 8.05 24.16 24.42
N THR A 474 9.08 24.71 23.78
CA THR A 474 9.91 23.98 22.81
C THR A 474 10.56 22.76 23.45
N ASP A 475 11.17 22.91 24.62
CA ASP A 475 11.82 21.83 25.38
C ASP A 475 10.80 20.73 25.76
N ALA A 476 9.60 21.12 26.17
CA ALA A 476 8.54 20.18 26.53
C ALA A 476 8.05 19.37 25.32
N VAL A 477 7.88 20.03 24.16
CA VAL A 477 7.47 19.35 22.93
C VAL A 477 8.56 18.42 22.40
N GLU A 478 9.82 18.85 22.48
CA GLU A 478 10.94 17.97 22.13
C GLU A 478 11.01 16.75 23.04
N ALA A 479 10.78 16.92 24.35
CA ALA A 479 10.74 15.81 25.30
C ALA A 479 9.61 14.82 24.95
N ASP A 480 8.40 15.31 24.68
CA ASP A 480 7.27 14.47 24.25
C ASP A 480 7.58 13.72 22.95
N ARG A 481 8.09 14.42 21.92
CA ARG A 481 8.42 13.79 20.63
C ARG A 481 9.52 12.73 20.80
N LYS A 482 10.57 13.01 21.57
CA LYS A 482 11.63 12.03 21.90
C LYS A 482 11.05 10.83 22.65
N GLY A 483 10.15 11.05 23.61
CA GLY A 483 9.46 10.00 24.37
C GLY A 483 8.59 9.10 23.48
N ILE A 484 7.85 9.68 22.53
CA ILE A 484 7.06 8.94 21.54
C ILE A 484 7.97 8.01 20.71
N ILE A 485 9.07 8.55 20.17
CA ILE A 485 10.03 7.78 19.36
C ILE A 485 10.67 6.66 20.20
N GLN A 486 11.12 6.96 21.42
CA GLN A 486 11.75 6.00 22.32
C GLN A 486 10.81 4.83 22.67
N SER A 487 9.57 5.14 23.05
CA SER A 487 8.55 4.13 23.35
C SER A 487 8.35 3.18 22.18
N ASP A 488 8.26 3.71 20.96
CA ASP A 488 8.06 2.90 19.77
C ASP A 488 9.30 2.07 19.38
N VAL A 489 10.50 2.62 19.54
CA VAL A 489 11.74 1.84 19.34
C VAL A 489 11.77 0.64 20.30
N TYR A 490 11.44 0.85 21.59
CA TYR A 490 11.41 -0.25 22.56
C TYR A 490 10.34 -1.29 22.24
N ARG A 491 9.14 -0.87 21.79
CA ARG A 491 8.10 -1.78 21.30
C ARG A 491 8.57 -2.58 20.07
N THR A 492 9.21 -1.91 19.11
CA THR A 492 9.78 -2.56 17.93
C THR A 492 10.82 -3.61 18.32
N LEU A 493 11.74 -3.27 19.23
CA LEU A 493 12.75 -4.20 19.76
C LEU A 493 12.09 -5.40 20.45
N PHE A 494 11.08 -5.16 21.28
CA PHE A 494 10.32 -6.23 21.94
C PHE A 494 9.70 -7.19 20.92
N TYR A 495 9.04 -6.68 19.88
CA TYR A 495 8.44 -7.54 18.85
C TYR A 495 9.50 -8.30 18.02
N ILE A 496 10.65 -7.71 17.74
CA ILE A 496 11.77 -8.39 17.06
C ILE A 496 12.31 -9.54 17.93
N VAL A 497 12.55 -9.30 19.22
CA VAL A 497 13.03 -10.32 20.16
C VAL A 497 12.00 -11.43 20.34
N LEU A 498 10.70 -11.08 20.42
CA LEU A 498 9.61 -12.06 20.50
C LEU A 498 9.55 -12.94 19.25
N ALA A 499 9.68 -12.34 18.06
CA ALA A 499 9.72 -13.08 16.80
C ALA A 499 10.95 -13.99 16.71
N PHE A 500 12.12 -13.49 17.11
CA PHE A 500 13.34 -14.30 17.22
C PHE A 500 13.13 -15.51 18.15
N GLY A 501 12.62 -15.28 19.36
CA GLY A 501 12.38 -16.34 20.35
C GLY A 501 11.36 -17.38 19.86
N THR A 502 10.31 -16.94 19.16
CA THR A 502 9.32 -17.83 18.55
C THR A 502 9.95 -18.73 17.48
N LEU A 503 10.77 -18.17 16.60
CA LEU A 503 11.46 -18.94 15.57
C LEU A 503 12.48 -19.90 16.18
N PHE A 504 13.27 -19.43 17.16
CA PHE A 504 14.23 -20.25 17.87
C PHE A 504 13.58 -21.47 18.54
N PHE A 505 12.50 -21.24 19.30
CA PHE A 505 11.78 -22.30 20.01
C PHE A 505 11.09 -23.30 19.05
N LEU A 506 10.58 -22.82 17.91
CA LEU A 506 9.95 -23.66 16.90
C LEU A 506 10.91 -24.74 16.40
N PHE A 507 12.18 -24.40 16.20
CA PHE A 507 13.20 -25.36 15.76
C PHE A 507 13.80 -26.19 16.89
N GLU A 508 13.96 -25.61 18.08
CA GLU A 508 14.39 -26.39 19.23
C GLU A 508 13.42 -27.55 19.50
N ARG A 509 12.11 -27.32 19.38
CA ARG A 509 11.11 -28.38 19.51
C ARG A 509 11.17 -29.44 18.41
N GLN A 510 11.59 -29.06 17.19
CA GLN A 510 11.80 -30.02 16.10
C GLN A 510 13.01 -30.93 16.33
N LYS A 511 13.98 -30.51 17.16
CA LYS A 511 15.12 -31.36 17.55
C LYS A 511 14.71 -32.56 18.43
N TYR A 512 13.59 -32.46 19.14
CA TYR A 512 13.09 -33.48 20.06
C TYR A 512 11.92 -34.32 19.50
N ARG A 513 11.61 -34.16 18.21
CA ARG A 513 10.67 -35.00 17.45
C ARG A 513 11.45 -35.77 16.41
#